data_AF-A0AA86YVN3-F1
#
_entry.id   AF-A0AA86YVN3-F1
#
_cell.length_a   1.000
_cell.length_b   1.000
_cell.length_c   1.000
_cell.angle_alpha   90.00
_cell.angle_beta   90.00
_cell.angle_gamma   90.00
#
_symmetry.space_group_name_H-M   'P 1'
#
loop_
_entity.id
_entity.type
_entity.pdbx_description
1 polymer ?
#
loop_
_entity_poly.entity_id
_entity_poly.type
_entity_poly.pdbx_seq_one_letter_code
_entity_poly.pdbx_strand_id
1 'polypeptide(L)'
;MCFIHGLRASEALSLKLSDLNLESNELYVHRLKNGFSVNHPLIDEEIPLIKAWLKIRNTWKGKESQWLFLSERGTAMTRQRFYQLFSRLGELAELTLGIHPHMLRHACGYALADRGADTRLIQDYLGHTNIQHTVRYTASNPARFRGVW
;
A
#
# COMPACT_ATOMS: atom_id res chain seq x y z
N MET A 1 -5.20 1.02 0.08
CA MET A 1 -3.91 1.31 -0.59
C MET A 1 -2.69 0.61 0.04
N CYS A 2 -2.31 0.81 1.32
CA CYS A 2 -1.07 0.17 1.86
C CYS A 2 -1.06 -1.36 1.81
N PHE A 3 -2.20 -2.01 2.05
CA PHE A 3 -2.35 -3.46 1.88
C PHE A 3 -2.45 -3.83 0.40
N ILE A 4 -3.37 -3.22 -0.36
CA ILE A 4 -3.60 -3.51 -1.78
C ILE A 4 -2.31 -3.39 -2.60
N HIS A 5 -1.67 -2.23 -2.58
CA HIS A 5 -0.47 -1.92 -3.37
C HIS A 5 0.85 -2.22 -2.64
N GLY A 6 0.77 -2.84 -1.46
CA GLY A 6 1.94 -3.17 -0.63
C GLY A 6 2.81 -1.95 -0.26
N LEU A 7 2.26 -0.75 -0.19
CA LEU A 7 3.04 0.48 0.01
C LEU A 7 3.71 0.52 1.39
N ARG A 8 4.94 1.01 1.44
CA ARG A 8 5.56 1.48 2.68
C ARG A 8 4.85 2.75 3.15
N ALA A 9 4.90 3.05 4.44
CA ALA A 9 4.34 4.29 4.98
C ALA A 9 4.85 5.54 4.23
N SER A 10 6.16 5.62 4.01
CA SER A 10 6.75 6.74 3.26
C SER A 10 6.27 6.83 1.81
N GLU A 11 6.07 5.69 1.14
CA GLU A 11 5.56 5.64 -0.25
C GLU A 11 4.12 6.13 -0.32
N ALA A 12 3.27 5.66 0.60
CA ALA A 12 1.89 6.11 0.70
C ALA A 12 1.80 7.62 0.97
N LEU A 13 2.64 8.14 1.87
CA LEU A 13 2.66 9.56 2.21
C LEU A 13 3.27 10.45 1.12
N SER A 14 4.02 9.88 0.17
CA SER A 14 4.58 10.59 -0.98
C SER A 14 3.74 10.46 -2.26
N LEU A 15 2.60 9.77 -2.22
CA LEU A 15 1.71 9.70 -3.38
C LEU A 15 1.22 11.08 -3.77
N LYS A 16 1.25 11.36 -5.07
CA LYS A 16 0.75 12.59 -5.66
C LYS A 16 -0.57 12.34 -6.37
N LEU A 17 -1.34 13.42 -6.56
CA LEU A 17 -2.54 13.38 -7.41
C LEU A 17 -2.22 12.92 -8.84
N SER A 18 -1.06 13.33 -9.37
CA SER A 18 -0.60 12.94 -10.71
C SER A 18 -0.26 11.47 -10.85
N ASP A 19 -0.04 10.75 -9.73
CA ASP A 19 0.24 9.32 -9.76
C ASP A 19 -1.05 8.49 -9.93
N LEU A 20 -2.22 9.11 -9.74
CA LEU A 20 -3.52 8.45 -9.79
C LEU A 20 -4.22 8.76 -11.12
N ASN A 21 -4.48 7.73 -11.92
CA ASN A 21 -5.29 7.83 -13.12
C ASN A 21 -6.60 7.05 -12.93
N LEU A 22 -7.69 7.77 -12.64
CA LEU A 22 -9.02 7.18 -12.46
C LEU A 22 -9.74 6.89 -13.79
N GLU A 23 -9.21 7.34 -14.92
CA GLU A 23 -9.77 7.03 -16.25
C GLU A 23 -9.25 5.68 -16.74
N SER A 24 -7.95 5.41 -16.56
CA SER A 24 -7.35 4.11 -16.86
C SER A 24 -7.38 3.11 -15.69
N ASN A 25 -7.88 3.54 -14.53
CA ASN A 25 -7.85 2.76 -13.27
C ASN A 25 -6.42 2.29 -12.91
N GLU A 26 -5.46 3.21 -12.94
CA GLU A 26 -4.07 2.93 -12.62
C GLU A 26 -3.52 3.83 -11.51
N LEU A 27 -2.58 3.29 -10.76
CA LEU A 27 -1.78 3.99 -9.78
C LEU A 27 -0.30 3.78 -10.12
N TYR A 28 0.42 4.86 -10.41
CA TYR A 28 1.87 4.79 -10.55
C TYR A 28 2.51 4.72 -9.17
N VAL A 29 3.18 3.61 -8.85
CA VAL A 29 3.79 3.40 -7.54
C VAL A 29 5.29 3.69 -7.58
N HIS A 30 5.69 4.82 -6.98
CA HIS A 30 7.09 5.16 -6.75
C HIS A 30 7.67 4.30 -5.63
N ARG A 31 8.51 3.32 -5.97
CA ARG A 31 9.17 2.45 -4.99
C ARG A 31 10.42 3.12 -4.43
N LEU A 32 10.53 3.11 -3.11
CA LEU A 32 11.73 3.55 -2.40
C LEU A 32 12.78 2.42 -2.35
N LYS A 33 13.99 2.77 -1.89
CA LYS A 33 15.13 1.85 -1.72
C LYS A 33 15.54 1.17 -3.03
N ASN A 34 15.53 1.92 -4.13
CA ASN A 34 15.85 1.45 -5.48
C ASN A 34 14.94 0.30 -5.95
N GLY A 35 13.72 0.18 -5.39
CA GLY A 35 12.73 -0.75 -5.89
C GLY A 35 12.23 -0.34 -7.27
N PHE A 36 11.72 -1.30 -8.04
CA PHE A 36 11.20 -1.04 -9.37
C PHE A 36 9.83 -0.34 -9.30
N SER A 37 9.78 0.91 -9.73
CA SER A 37 8.53 1.69 -9.78
C SER A 37 7.72 1.29 -11.01
N VAL A 38 6.42 1.06 -10.84
CA VAL A 38 5.55 0.54 -11.91
C VAL A 38 4.09 0.92 -11.66
N ASN A 39 3.28 0.91 -12.72
CA ASN A 39 1.83 1.02 -12.62
C ASN A 39 1.24 -0.23 -11.96
N HIS A 40 0.38 0.02 -10.99
CA HIS A 40 -0.51 -0.97 -10.40
C HIS A 40 -1.94 -0.68 -10.85
N PRO A 41 -2.75 -1.71 -11.18
CA PRO A 41 -4.17 -1.50 -11.42
C PRO A 41 -4.87 -1.14 -10.10
N LEU A 42 -5.72 -0.13 -10.14
CA LEU A 42 -6.68 0.13 -9.06
C LEU A 42 -7.73 -0.97 -9.07
N ILE A 43 -8.10 -1.44 -7.88
CA ILE A 43 -9.19 -2.42 -7.74
C ILE A 43 -10.54 -1.73 -7.59
N ASP A 44 -11.61 -2.41 -8.01
CA ASP A 44 -12.97 -1.84 -8.03
C ASP A 44 -13.42 -1.34 -6.66
N GLU A 45 -13.00 -2.01 -5.58
CA GLU A 45 -13.37 -1.63 -4.22
C GLU A 45 -12.65 -0.38 -3.72
N GLU A 46 -11.47 -0.04 -4.25
CA GLU A 46 -10.72 1.13 -3.78
C GLU A 46 -11.07 2.42 -4.53
N ILE A 47 -11.52 2.32 -5.78
CA ILE A 47 -11.95 3.47 -6.60
C ILE A 47 -12.99 4.35 -5.89
N PRO A 48 -14.12 3.82 -5.35
CA PRO A 48 -15.11 4.66 -4.67
C PRO A 48 -14.54 5.30 -3.40
N LEU A 49 -13.65 4.63 -2.67
CA LEU A 49 -12.99 5.17 -1.49
C LEU A 49 -12.06 6.33 -1.84
N ILE A 50 -11.30 6.20 -2.94
CA ILE A 50 -10.44 7.27 -3.45
C ILE A 50 -11.28 8.47 -3.88
N LYS A 51 -12.37 8.27 -4.63
CA LYS A 51 -13.28 9.35 -5.04
C LYS A 51 -13.90 10.06 -3.84
N ALA A 52 -14.35 9.31 -2.83
CA ALA A 52 -14.90 9.87 -1.59
C ALA A 52 -13.84 10.70 -0.84
N TRP A 53 -12.60 10.19 -0.75
CA TRP A 53 -11.48 10.91 -0.17
C TRP A 53 -11.20 12.22 -0.93
N LEU A 54 -11.11 12.18 -2.26
CA LEU A 54 -10.84 13.38 -3.07
C LEU A 54 -11.91 14.46 -2.88
N LYS A 55 -13.19 14.07 -2.73
CA LYS A 55 -14.27 15.01 -2.41
C LYS A 55 -14.04 15.74 -1.08
N ILE A 56 -13.61 15.02 -0.04
CA ILE A 56 -13.29 15.59 1.29
C ILE A 56 -12.02 16.41 1.22
N ARG A 57 -10.95 15.88 0.62
CA ARG A 57 -9.65 16.54 0.44
C ARG A 57 -9.80 17.91 -0.22
N ASN A 58 -10.69 18.05 -1.20
CA ASN A 58 -10.92 19.31 -1.92
C ASN A 58 -11.62 20.39 -1.08
N THR A 59 -12.12 20.06 0.12
CA THR A 59 -12.63 21.05 1.08
C THR A 59 -11.60 21.47 2.11
N TRP A 60 -10.45 20.78 2.18
CA TRP A 60 -9.42 21.06 3.18
C TRP A 60 -8.54 22.25 2.77
N LYS A 61 -7.93 22.89 3.78
CA LYS A 61 -6.80 23.80 3.54
C LYS A 61 -5.71 23.01 2.82
N GLY A 62 -5.01 23.64 1.87
CA GLY A 62 -3.95 22.97 1.11
C GLY A 62 -4.43 22.03 -0.02
N LYS A 63 -5.70 22.11 -0.44
CA LYS A 63 -6.24 21.36 -1.59
C LYS A 63 -5.42 21.50 -2.88
N GLU A 64 -4.75 22.63 -3.07
CA GLU A 64 -3.85 22.94 -4.21
C GLU A 64 -2.52 22.17 -4.16
N SER A 65 -2.22 21.51 -3.03
CA SER A 65 -1.03 20.70 -2.90
C SER A 65 -1.03 19.53 -3.87
N GLN A 66 0.15 19.12 -4.35
CA GLN A 66 0.29 17.94 -5.20
C GLN A 66 0.03 16.61 -4.48
N TRP A 67 0.11 16.57 -3.15
CA TRP A 67 0.05 15.33 -2.37
C TRP A 67 -1.36 14.74 -2.31
N LEU A 68 -1.49 13.43 -2.52
CA LEU A 68 -2.77 12.73 -2.45
C LEU A 68 -3.32 12.73 -1.02
N PHE A 69 -2.48 12.48 -0.02
CA PHE A 69 -2.87 12.49 1.39
C PHE A 69 -2.36 13.75 2.09
N LEU A 70 -3.29 14.53 2.63
CA LEU A 70 -3.02 15.74 3.38
C LEU A 70 -3.22 15.49 4.88
N SER A 71 -2.53 16.29 5.70
CA SER A 71 -2.91 16.52 7.08
C SER A 71 -4.01 17.58 7.15
N GLU A 72 -4.74 17.65 8.26
CA GLU A 72 -5.76 18.68 8.51
C GLU A 72 -5.21 20.11 8.44
N ARG A 73 -3.88 20.27 8.58
CA ARG A 73 -3.17 21.55 8.43
C ARG A 73 -2.92 21.94 6.97
N GLY A 74 -3.26 21.07 6.01
CA GLY A 74 -3.07 21.28 4.58
C GLY A 74 -1.68 20.99 4.05
N THR A 75 -0.82 20.40 4.87
CA THR A 75 0.52 19.95 4.49
C THR A 75 0.58 18.43 4.35
N ALA A 76 1.66 17.90 3.77
CA ALA A 76 1.89 16.47 3.74
C ALA A 76 1.82 15.86 5.15
N MET A 77 1.15 14.71 5.27
CA MET A 77 1.05 14.01 6.54
C MET A 77 2.42 13.43 6.95
N THR A 78 2.78 13.59 8.21
CA THR A 78 4.05 13.08 8.74
C THR A 78 3.96 11.57 9.02
N ARG A 79 5.11 10.87 8.96
CA ARG A 79 5.19 9.45 9.34
C ARG A 79 4.71 9.20 10.76
N GLN A 80 5.06 10.06 11.71
CA GLN A 80 4.63 9.92 13.10
C GLN A 80 3.10 9.96 13.22
N ARG A 81 2.44 10.91 12.55
CA ARG A 81 0.98 11.01 12.56
C ARG A 81 0.33 9.79 11.90
N PHE A 82 0.92 9.32 10.81
CA PHE A 82 0.45 8.12 10.13
C PHE A 82 0.53 6.87 11.01
N TYR A 83 1.60 6.72 11.80
CA TYR A 83 1.73 5.64 12.77
C TYR A 83 0.70 5.75 13.89
N GLN A 84 0.49 6.93 14.46
CA GLN A 84 -0.55 7.17 15.48
C GLN A 84 -1.94 6.83 14.95
N LEU A 85 -2.24 7.21 13.71
CA LEU A 85 -3.50 6.84 13.05
C LEU A 85 -3.64 5.32 12.94
N PHE A 86 -2.59 4.62 12.53
CA PHE A 86 -2.58 3.17 12.42
C PHE A 86 -2.79 2.47 13.77
N SER A 87 -2.14 2.93 14.83
CA SER A 87 -2.32 2.38 16.18
C SER A 87 -3.76 2.55 16.65
N ARG A 88 -4.33 3.75 16.49
CA ARG A 88 -5.73 4.01 16.81
C ARG A 88 -6.70 3.15 16.01
N LEU A 89 -6.43 2.95 14.71
CA LEU A 89 -7.25 2.06 13.87
C LEU A 89 -7.16 0.60 14.33
N GLY A 90 -6.00 0.17 14.82
CA GLY A 90 -5.83 -1.16 15.42
C GLY A 90 -6.64 -1.34 16.71
N GLU A 91 -6.64 -0.33 17.58
CA GLU A 91 -7.46 -0.31 18.79
C GLU A 91 -8.96 -0.36 18.46
N LEU A 92 -9.42 0.45 17.50
CA LEU A 92 -10.81 0.46 17.05
C LEU A 92 -11.24 -0.85 16.39
N ALA A 93 -10.29 -1.59 15.79
CA ALA A 93 -10.52 -2.90 15.22
C ALA A 93 -10.37 -4.03 16.25
N GLU A 94 -10.17 -3.71 17.53
CA GLU A 94 -10.01 -4.66 18.64
C GLU A 94 -8.86 -5.66 18.42
N LEU A 95 -7.80 -5.22 17.74
CA LEU A 95 -6.65 -6.06 17.46
C LEU A 95 -5.71 -6.07 18.66
N THR A 96 -5.44 -7.27 19.17
CA THR A 96 -4.64 -7.51 20.38
C THR A 96 -3.14 -7.28 20.21
N LEU A 97 -2.70 -7.01 18.97
CA LEU A 97 -1.30 -6.84 18.60
C LEU A 97 -1.00 -5.39 18.24
N GLY A 98 0.20 -4.91 18.57
CA GLY A 98 0.64 -3.56 18.25
C GLY A 98 0.82 -3.37 16.73
N ILE A 99 -0.19 -2.81 16.06
CA ILE A 99 -0.18 -2.66 14.61
C ILE A 99 0.70 -1.49 14.19
N HIS A 100 1.50 -1.72 13.15
CA HIS A 100 2.21 -0.67 12.43
C HIS A 100 2.08 -0.85 10.90
N PRO A 101 2.26 0.22 10.10
CA PRO A 101 2.01 0.17 8.66
C PRO A 101 2.76 -0.92 7.89
N HIS A 102 3.98 -1.28 8.33
CA HIS A 102 4.74 -2.34 7.67
C HIS A 102 4.07 -3.71 7.75
N MET A 103 3.20 -3.94 8.74
CA MET A 103 2.42 -5.18 8.84
C MET A 103 1.46 -5.35 7.67
N LEU A 104 0.82 -4.28 7.18
CA LEU A 104 -0.04 -4.37 5.99
C LEU A 104 0.74 -4.75 4.73
N ARG A 105 1.98 -4.28 4.60
CA ARG A 105 2.84 -4.68 3.50
C ARG A 105 3.26 -6.14 3.59
N HIS A 106 3.57 -6.63 4.79
CA HIS A 106 3.80 -8.06 4.99
C HIS A 106 2.55 -8.88 4.68
N ALA A 107 1.39 -8.45 5.17
CA ALA A 107 0.11 -9.08 4.89
C ALA A 107 -0.20 -9.11 3.39
N CYS A 108 0.13 -8.06 2.63
CA CYS A 108 0.07 -8.05 1.17
C CYS A 108 0.91 -9.18 0.56
N GLY A 109 2.17 -9.29 0.98
CA GLY A 109 3.08 -10.34 0.50
C GLY A 109 2.57 -11.75 0.80
N TYR A 110 2.13 -12.02 2.03
CA TYR A 110 1.53 -13.31 2.40
C TYR A 110 0.22 -13.57 1.64
N ALA A 111 -0.66 -12.58 1.52
CA ALA A 111 -1.94 -12.75 0.81
C ALA A 111 -1.75 -13.02 -0.69
N LEU A 112 -0.75 -12.41 -1.34
CA LEU A 112 -0.39 -12.73 -2.71
C LEU A 112 0.20 -14.14 -2.81
N ALA A 113 1.09 -14.52 -1.89
CA ALA A 113 1.64 -15.86 -1.83
C ALA A 113 0.53 -16.91 -1.67
N ASP A 114 -0.40 -16.72 -0.75
CA ASP A 114 -1.53 -17.63 -0.48
C ASP A 114 -2.44 -17.82 -1.68
N ARG A 115 -2.59 -16.78 -2.52
CA ARG A 115 -3.29 -16.85 -3.81
C ARG A 115 -2.50 -17.56 -4.91
N GLY A 116 -1.29 -18.04 -4.62
CA GLY A 116 -0.44 -18.75 -5.57
C GLY A 116 0.34 -17.83 -6.51
N ALA A 117 0.46 -16.54 -6.21
CA ALA A 117 1.28 -15.65 -7.03
C ALA A 117 2.76 -16.08 -6.99
N ASP A 118 3.42 -16.04 -8.15
CA ASP A 118 4.83 -16.38 -8.26
C ASP A 118 5.72 -15.44 -7.43
N THR A 119 6.83 -15.97 -6.91
CA THR A 119 7.73 -15.22 -6.02
C THR A 119 8.32 -13.99 -6.70
N ARG A 120 8.64 -14.06 -8.01
CA ARG A 120 9.16 -12.93 -8.78
C ARG A 120 8.09 -11.86 -8.96
N LEU A 121 6.85 -12.27 -9.24
CA LEU A 121 5.72 -11.34 -9.31
C LEU A 121 5.55 -10.59 -7.99
N ILE A 122 5.53 -11.29 -6.85
CA ILE A 122 5.41 -10.64 -5.53
C ILE A 122 6.61 -9.71 -5.27
N GLN A 123 7.81 -10.10 -5.68
CA GLN A 123 9.01 -9.28 -5.52
C GLN A 123 8.89 -7.96 -6.28
N ASP A 124 8.48 -8.01 -7.54
CA ASP A 124 8.28 -6.83 -8.39
C ASP A 124 7.11 -6.00 -7.89
N TYR A 125 5.99 -6.65 -7.56
CA TYR A 125 4.80 -6.01 -7.00
C TYR A 125 5.11 -5.26 -5.72
N LEU A 126 5.96 -5.79 -4.84
CA LEU A 126 6.37 -5.08 -3.62
C LEU A 126 7.53 -4.10 -3.87
N GLY A 127 8.28 -4.21 -4.96
CA GLY A 127 9.51 -3.44 -5.18
C GLY A 127 10.63 -3.84 -4.22
N HIS A 128 10.85 -5.14 -4.03
CA HIS A 128 11.97 -5.67 -3.27
C HIS A 128 13.22 -5.83 -4.15
N THR A 129 14.28 -5.10 -3.82
CA THR A 129 15.58 -5.25 -4.50
C THR A 129 16.25 -6.59 -4.20
N ASN A 130 16.08 -7.10 -2.97
CA ASN A 130 16.56 -8.42 -2.57
C ASN A 130 15.39 -9.40 -2.48
N ILE A 131 15.44 -10.46 -3.29
CA ILE A 131 14.41 -11.51 -3.32
C ILE A 131 14.23 -12.23 -1.98
N GLN A 132 15.26 -12.26 -1.12
CA GLN A 132 15.17 -12.86 0.23
C GLN A 132 14.08 -12.21 1.08
N HIS A 133 13.78 -10.93 0.86
CA HIS A 133 12.67 -10.25 1.56
C HIS A 133 11.28 -10.74 1.10
N THR A 134 11.21 -11.40 -0.05
CA THR A 134 9.98 -11.98 -0.63
C THR A 134 9.86 -13.46 -0.36
N VAL A 135 10.97 -14.22 -0.43
CA VAL A 135 10.98 -15.69 -0.21
C VAL A 135 10.31 -16.07 1.11
N ARG A 136 10.44 -15.25 2.16
CA ARG A 136 9.76 -15.50 3.44
C ARG A 136 8.24 -15.65 3.31
N TYR A 137 7.59 -14.99 2.36
CA TYR A 137 6.14 -15.06 2.17
C TYR A 137 5.71 -16.35 1.48
N THR A 138 6.50 -16.80 0.51
CA THR A 138 6.21 -18.02 -0.25
C THR A 138 6.73 -19.27 0.46
N ALA A 139 7.77 -19.16 1.30
CA ALA A 139 8.31 -20.26 2.10
C ALA A 139 7.31 -20.81 3.12
N SER A 140 6.47 -19.94 3.70
CA SER A 140 5.43 -20.32 4.65
C SER A 140 4.16 -20.86 4.00
N ASN A 141 4.00 -20.77 2.68
CA ASN A 141 2.78 -21.18 2.00
C ASN A 141 2.84 -22.65 1.56
N PRO A 142 2.12 -23.58 2.20
CA PRO A 142 2.11 -24.99 1.79
C PRO A 142 1.43 -25.21 0.42
N ALA A 143 0.56 -24.28 -0.02
CA ALA A 143 -0.10 -24.38 -1.32
C ALA A 143 0.88 -24.39 -2.50
N ARG A 144 2.11 -23.90 -2.32
CA ARG A 144 3.16 -23.93 -3.35
C ARG A 144 3.55 -25.35 -3.79
N PHE A 145 3.18 -26.36 -3.01
CA PHE A 145 3.43 -27.77 -3.34
C PHE A 145 2.27 -28.42 -4.12
N ARG A 146 1.13 -27.73 -4.30
CA ARG A 146 0.00 -28.27 -5.07
C ARG A 146 0.37 -28.32 -6.55
N GLY A 147 0.20 -29.48 -7.19
CA GLY A 147 0.48 -29.67 -8.62
C GLY A 147 1.96 -29.73 -8.98
N VAL A 148 2.85 -30.03 -8.01
CA VAL A 148 4.28 -30.25 -8.29
C VAL A 148 4.52 -31.56 -9.05
N TRP A 149 3.57 -32.50 -8.99
CA TRP A 149 3.52 -33.73 -9.76
C TRP A 149 2.10 -33.97 -10.27
#